data_AF-A0A9Q8ZEW5-F1
#
_entry.id   AF-A0A9Q8ZEW5-F1
#
_cell.length_a   1.000
_cell.length_b   1.000
_cell.length_c   1.000
_cell.angle_alpha   90.00
_cell.angle_beta   90.00
_cell.angle_gamma   90.00
#
_symmetry.space_group_name_H-M   'P 1'
#
loop_
_entity.id
_entity.type
_entity.pdbx_description
1 polymer ?
#
loop_
_entity_poly.entity_id
_entity_poly.type
_entity_poly.pdbx_seq_one_letter_code
_entity_poly.pdbx_strand_id
1 'polypeptide(L)'
;MARLPHPSGFTARTTSNLSHAYPQNFTNNPEKVEDRRNGYPRLAAFINSDLDFVVFRRFGHLHVRYLLFLQDEIAEMEQKLHTLDMIEPCSFNLNTRRHDGNQERCRILKTLGEKLFDYDKLLEMYYKHVERGPSDPKNVQSVANWMQGNKPLTAEESTFLNSWDDLVSPSEHADHGGLNVLLKRLSHKVYGWASTKVS
;
A
#
# COMPACT_ATOMS: atom_id res chain seq x y z
N MET A 1 16.97 6.91 69.95
CA MET A 1 16.43 7.86 68.94
C MET A 1 17.58 8.30 68.05
N ALA A 2 17.67 7.76 66.83
CA ALA A 2 18.81 7.95 65.93
C ALA A 2 18.55 9.08 64.90
N ARG A 3 19.57 9.92 64.68
CA ARG A 3 19.63 10.99 63.65
C ARG A 3 19.94 10.39 62.29
N LEU A 4 19.48 11.00 61.18
CA LEU A 4 20.23 11.15 59.91
C LEU A 4 19.64 12.30 59.05
N PRO A 5 20.40 12.86 58.07
CA PRO A 5 20.32 14.25 57.61
C PRO A 5 19.71 14.46 56.21
N HIS A 6 19.50 15.75 55.86
CA HIS A 6 19.10 16.26 54.54
C HIS A 6 20.03 15.80 53.39
N PRO A 7 19.47 15.47 52.20
CA PRO A 7 20.25 15.36 50.98
C PRO A 7 20.12 16.62 50.10
N SER A 8 21.27 17.22 49.80
CA SER A 8 21.49 18.08 48.64
C SER A 8 21.67 17.22 47.39
N GLY A 9 21.17 17.68 46.24
CA GLY A 9 21.59 17.18 44.93
C GLY A 9 20.45 16.92 43.97
N PHE A 10 20.17 17.87 43.07
CA PHE A 10 19.44 17.62 41.83
C PHE A 10 20.24 16.63 40.98
N THR A 11 19.69 15.44 40.73
CA THR A 11 20.12 14.56 39.65
C THR A 11 18.98 14.39 38.66
N ALA A 12 19.32 14.65 37.40
CA ALA A 12 18.42 14.58 36.26
C ALA A 12 17.75 13.21 36.17
N ARG A 13 16.41 13.21 36.10
CA ARG A 13 15.65 11.98 35.88
C ARG A 13 15.74 11.62 34.40
N THR A 14 16.53 10.59 34.12
CA THR A 14 16.64 9.85 32.87
C THR A 14 15.27 9.67 32.23
N THR A 15 15.04 10.31 31.09
CA THR A 15 13.92 10.01 30.21
C THR A 15 14.19 8.63 29.59
N SER A 16 13.38 7.66 29.98
CA SER A 16 13.38 6.31 29.45
C SER A 16 13.31 6.31 27.92
N ASN A 17 14.32 5.70 27.30
CA ASN A 17 14.34 5.30 25.90
C ASN A 17 13.09 4.48 25.58
N LEU A 18 12.14 5.07 24.85
CA LEU A 18 11.11 4.34 24.12
C LEU A 18 11.54 4.28 22.66
N SER A 19 12.48 3.38 22.39
CA SER A 19 12.78 2.90 21.05
C SER A 19 11.62 2.04 20.57
N HIS A 20 10.56 2.67 20.05
CA HIS A 20 9.56 1.95 19.26
C HIS A 20 10.18 1.67 17.89
N ALA A 21 10.33 0.38 17.60
CA ALA A 21 11.02 -0.12 16.42
C ALA A 21 10.20 0.22 15.16
N TYR A 22 10.71 1.13 14.33
CA TYR A 22 10.32 1.19 12.93
C TYR A 22 10.44 -0.23 12.34
N PRO A 23 9.50 -0.68 11.48
CA PRO A 23 9.72 -1.90 10.71
C PRO A 23 11.07 -1.75 9.98
N GLN A 24 12.00 -2.66 10.28
CA GLN A 24 13.44 -2.62 9.92
C GLN A 24 13.73 -2.62 8.40
N ASN A 25 12.71 -2.44 7.56
CA ASN A 25 12.77 -2.55 6.10
C ASN A 25 12.93 -1.20 5.38
N PHE A 26 12.67 -0.07 6.04
CA PHE A 26 12.93 1.26 5.48
C PHE A 26 14.36 1.67 5.83
N THR A 27 15.26 1.53 4.85
CA THR A 27 16.59 2.10 5.01
C THR A 27 16.44 3.61 5.00
N ASN A 28 16.48 4.23 6.18
CA ASN A 28 16.61 5.68 6.40
C ASN A 28 17.97 6.20 5.88
N ASN A 29 18.34 5.84 4.64
CA ASN A 29 19.61 6.15 4.00
C ASN A 29 19.40 6.92 2.68
N PRO A 30 19.21 8.24 2.76
CA PRO A 30 18.99 9.10 1.60
C PRO A 30 20.22 9.21 0.68
N GLU A 31 21.43 8.88 1.13
CA GLU A 31 22.63 8.88 0.26
C GLU A 31 22.47 7.90 -0.91
N LYS A 32 21.67 6.84 -0.75
CA LYS A 32 21.39 5.88 -1.83
C LYS A 32 20.46 6.41 -2.92
N VAL A 33 19.70 7.48 -2.70
CA VAL A 33 18.66 7.94 -3.65
C VAL A 33 19.31 8.68 -4.81
N GLU A 34 20.13 9.71 -4.52
CA GLU A 34 20.75 10.55 -5.55
C GLU A 34 21.81 9.80 -6.38
N ASP A 35 22.43 8.76 -5.79
CA ASP A 35 23.36 7.86 -6.46
C ASP A 35 22.68 7.01 -7.55
N ARG A 36 21.35 6.87 -7.51
CA ARG A 36 20.62 6.18 -8.58
C ARG A 36 20.50 7.05 -9.82
N ARG A 37 20.58 6.41 -10.98
CA ARG A 37 20.27 7.03 -12.26
C ARG A 37 18.85 7.62 -12.24
N ASN A 38 18.71 8.84 -12.76
CA ASN A 38 17.39 9.48 -12.91
C ASN A 38 16.45 8.59 -13.73
N GLY A 39 15.15 8.59 -13.39
CA GLY A 39 14.19 7.61 -13.89
C GLY A 39 13.49 6.84 -12.77
N TYR A 40 12.83 5.75 -13.16
CA TYR A 40 12.30 4.73 -12.24
C TYR A 40 13.30 4.27 -11.15
N PRO A 41 14.60 4.06 -11.42
CA PRO A 41 15.53 3.61 -10.38
C PRO A 41 15.66 4.59 -9.21
N ARG A 42 15.70 5.90 -9.50
CA ARG A 42 15.77 6.96 -8.48
C ARG A 42 14.42 7.17 -7.79
N LEU A 43 13.33 7.17 -8.55
CA LEU A 43 11.99 7.28 -7.98
C LEU A 43 11.69 6.12 -7.02
N ALA A 44 11.99 4.89 -7.40
CA ALA A 44 11.80 3.72 -6.53
C ALA A 44 12.65 3.82 -5.25
N ALA A 45 13.90 4.28 -5.35
CA ALA A 45 14.74 4.52 -4.19
C ALA A 45 14.18 5.61 -3.27
N PHE A 46 13.62 6.68 -3.83
CA PHE A 46 12.98 7.76 -3.08
C PHE A 46 11.70 7.27 -2.37
N ILE A 47 10.77 6.64 -3.07
CA ILE A 47 9.52 6.11 -2.49
C ILE A 47 9.81 5.12 -1.36
N ASN A 48 10.86 4.30 -1.51
CA ASN A 48 11.26 3.31 -0.50
C ASN A 48 12.19 3.88 0.59
N SER A 49 12.46 5.18 0.60
CA SER A 49 13.39 5.79 1.58
C SER A 49 12.73 6.12 2.92
N ASP A 50 11.41 6.33 2.93
CA ASP A 50 10.61 6.62 4.12
C ASP A 50 9.17 6.10 3.90
N LEU A 51 8.53 5.63 4.96
CA LEU A 51 7.12 5.21 4.94
C LEU A 51 6.21 6.35 4.49
N ASP A 52 6.55 7.59 4.86
CA ASP A 52 5.78 8.78 4.48
C ASP A 52 5.77 9.03 2.97
N PHE A 53 6.74 8.51 2.20
CA PHE A 53 6.77 8.66 0.74
C PHE A 53 6.16 7.47 -0.01
N VAL A 54 5.76 6.43 0.70
CA VAL A 54 5.06 5.28 0.11
C VAL A 54 3.63 5.71 -0.23
N VAL A 55 3.47 6.15 -1.48
CA VAL A 55 2.21 6.64 -2.02
C VAL A 55 1.97 6.00 -3.38
N PHE A 56 0.84 5.32 -3.50
CA PHE A 56 0.42 4.70 -4.76
C PHE A 56 -1.07 4.94 -4.99
N ARG A 57 -1.50 4.83 -6.25
CA ARG A 57 -2.92 4.85 -6.59
C ARG A 57 -3.62 3.60 -6.09
N ARG A 58 -4.82 3.73 -5.54
CA ARG A 58 -5.68 2.60 -5.14
C ARG A 58 -6.48 2.00 -6.30
N PHE A 59 -6.65 2.72 -7.41
CA PHE A 59 -7.39 2.26 -8.59
C PHE A 59 -8.82 1.77 -8.29
N GLY A 60 -9.52 2.41 -7.34
CA GLY A 60 -10.77 1.89 -6.77
C GLY A 60 -11.86 1.59 -7.81
N HIS A 61 -12.05 2.49 -8.79
CA HIS A 61 -13.02 2.29 -9.87
C HIS A 61 -12.71 1.06 -10.74
N LEU A 62 -11.42 0.80 -11.02
CA LEU A 62 -11.02 -0.36 -11.82
C LEU A 62 -11.20 -1.67 -11.06
N HIS A 63 -10.90 -1.69 -9.75
CA HIS A 63 -11.21 -2.83 -8.89
C HIS A 63 -12.70 -3.17 -8.89
N VAL A 64 -13.58 -2.17 -8.70
CA VAL A 64 -15.03 -2.38 -8.71
C VAL A 64 -15.50 -2.88 -10.08
N ARG A 65 -15.01 -2.29 -11.17
CA ARG A 65 -15.38 -2.73 -12.53
C ARG A 65 -15.02 -4.20 -12.77
N TYR A 66 -13.87 -4.65 -12.26
CA TYR A 66 -13.45 -6.03 -12.41
C TYR A 66 -14.23 -6.98 -11.48
N LEU A 67 -14.54 -6.57 -10.25
CA LEU A 67 -15.41 -7.33 -9.35
C LEU A 67 -16.81 -7.55 -9.96
N LEU A 68 -17.41 -6.51 -10.54
CA LEU A 68 -18.71 -6.63 -11.21
C LEU A 68 -18.64 -7.58 -12.41
N PHE A 69 -17.54 -7.57 -13.16
CA PHE A 69 -17.32 -8.51 -14.27
C PHE A 69 -17.27 -9.96 -13.77
N LEU A 70 -16.50 -10.25 -12.72
CA LEU A 70 -16.44 -11.59 -12.13
C LEU A 70 -17.78 -12.02 -11.55
N GLN A 71 -18.52 -11.11 -10.91
CA GLN A 71 -19.84 -11.38 -10.36
C GLN A 71 -20.82 -11.85 -11.45
N ASP A 72 -20.81 -11.22 -12.62
CA ASP A 72 -21.66 -11.60 -13.74
C ASP A 72 -21.23 -12.95 -14.35
N GLU A 73 -19.93 -13.19 -14.52
CA GLU A 73 -19.42 -14.51 -14.96
C GLU A 73 -19.86 -15.63 -14.01
N ILE A 74 -19.83 -15.38 -12.70
CA ILE A 74 -20.30 -16.31 -11.67
C ILE A 74 -21.80 -16.54 -11.79
N ALA A 75 -22.60 -15.47 -11.96
CA ALA A 75 -24.05 -15.57 -12.13
C ALA A 75 -24.44 -16.37 -13.40
N GLU A 76 -23.73 -16.18 -14.51
CA GLU A 76 -23.95 -16.99 -15.71
C GLU A 76 -23.69 -18.48 -15.46
N MET A 77 -22.60 -18.82 -14.74
CA MET A 77 -22.27 -20.21 -14.41
C MET A 77 -23.30 -20.81 -13.46
N GLU A 78 -23.78 -20.05 -12.48
CA GLU A 78 -24.87 -20.43 -11.58
C GLU A 78 -26.14 -20.77 -12.36
N GLN A 79 -26.54 -19.90 -13.29
CA GLN A 79 -27.73 -20.13 -14.13
C GLN A 79 -27.57 -21.37 -15.02
N LYS A 80 -26.37 -21.58 -15.60
CA LYS A 80 -26.07 -22.77 -16.42
C LYS A 80 -26.14 -24.04 -15.58
N LEU A 81 -25.59 -24.05 -14.37
CA LEU A 81 -25.69 -25.19 -13.44
C LEU A 81 -27.15 -25.47 -13.09
N HIS A 82 -27.91 -24.44 -12.71
CA HIS A 82 -29.33 -24.59 -12.40
C HIS A 82 -30.10 -25.22 -13.56
N THR A 83 -29.81 -24.80 -14.79
CA THR A 83 -30.42 -25.38 -16.00
C THR A 83 -30.05 -26.85 -16.18
N LEU A 84 -28.77 -27.21 -16.03
CA LEU A 84 -28.30 -28.59 -16.14
C LEU A 84 -28.94 -29.50 -15.09
N ASP A 85 -29.13 -29.00 -13.87
CA ASP A 85 -29.77 -29.75 -12.80
C ASP A 85 -31.27 -29.94 -13.05
N MET A 86 -31.94 -28.95 -13.65
CA MET A 86 -33.37 -29.04 -13.99
C MET A 86 -33.67 -30.01 -15.13
N ILE A 87 -32.75 -30.15 -16.10
CA ILE A 87 -32.94 -31.05 -17.25
C ILE A 87 -32.35 -32.46 -17.02
N GLU A 88 -31.76 -32.74 -15.85
CA GLU A 88 -31.15 -34.03 -15.55
C GLU A 88 -32.22 -35.14 -15.51
N PRO A 89 -32.17 -36.13 -16.42
CA PRO A 89 -33.17 -37.19 -16.47
C PRO A 89 -33.01 -38.21 -15.33
N CYS A 90 -31.80 -38.38 -14.80
CA CYS A 90 -31.50 -39.38 -13.78
C CYS A 90 -31.12 -38.72 -12.46
N SER A 91 -32.05 -38.70 -11.50
CA SER A 91 -31.82 -38.11 -10.18
C SER A 91 -30.62 -38.70 -9.43
N PHE A 92 -30.25 -39.95 -9.72
CA PHE A 92 -29.04 -40.57 -9.15
C PHE A 92 -27.77 -39.79 -9.50
N ASN A 93 -27.67 -39.20 -10.69
CA ASN A 93 -26.51 -38.41 -11.09
C ASN A 93 -26.34 -37.16 -10.20
N LEU A 94 -27.44 -36.52 -9.79
CA LEU A 94 -27.42 -35.38 -8.86
C LEU A 94 -27.00 -35.77 -7.44
N ASN A 95 -27.22 -37.03 -7.06
CA ASN A 95 -26.90 -37.52 -5.71
C ASN A 95 -25.42 -37.88 -5.54
N THR A 96 -24.62 -37.93 -6.62
CA THR A 96 -23.22 -38.36 -6.52
C THR A 96 -22.31 -37.70 -7.55
N ARG A 97 -21.38 -36.89 -7.07
CA ARG A 97 -20.27 -36.38 -7.90
C ARG A 97 -19.35 -37.49 -8.43
N ARG A 98 -19.24 -38.64 -7.76
CA ARG A 98 -18.33 -39.73 -8.17
C ARG A 98 -18.82 -40.47 -9.41
N HIS A 99 -20.14 -40.54 -9.59
CA HIS A 99 -20.77 -41.26 -10.69
C HIS A 99 -21.55 -40.35 -11.63
N ASP A 100 -21.56 -39.04 -11.37
CA ASP A 100 -22.09 -38.05 -12.28
C ASP A 100 -21.30 -38.03 -13.60
N GLY A 101 -21.96 -38.48 -14.68
CA GLY A 101 -21.41 -38.51 -16.03
C GLY A 101 -21.53 -37.17 -16.77
N ASN A 102 -22.16 -36.15 -16.20
CA ASN A 102 -22.35 -34.85 -16.85
C ASN A 102 -21.02 -34.06 -16.85
N GLN A 103 -20.30 -34.18 -17.96
CA GLN A 103 -18.99 -33.53 -18.12
C GLN A 103 -19.08 -32.01 -18.07
N GLU A 104 -20.18 -31.42 -18.54
CA GLU A 104 -20.35 -29.97 -18.54
C GLU A 104 -20.59 -29.44 -17.13
N ARG A 105 -21.46 -30.09 -16.34
CA ARG A 105 -21.64 -29.75 -14.91
C ARG A 105 -20.31 -29.83 -14.16
N CYS A 106 -19.54 -30.90 -14.39
CA CYS A 106 -18.21 -31.05 -13.77
C CYS A 106 -17.22 -29.96 -14.20
N ARG A 107 -17.22 -29.56 -15.48
CA ARG A 107 -16.38 -28.48 -16.01
C ARG A 107 -16.76 -27.14 -15.38
N ILE A 108 -18.05 -26.78 -15.39
CA ILE A 108 -18.54 -25.53 -14.81
C ILE A 108 -18.19 -25.45 -13.32
N LEU A 109 -18.44 -26.52 -12.54
CA LEU A 109 -18.13 -26.54 -11.11
C LEU A 109 -16.63 -26.32 -10.81
N LYS A 110 -15.72 -26.83 -11.64
CA LYS A 110 -14.28 -26.58 -11.48
C LYS A 110 -13.93 -25.12 -11.73
N THR A 111 -14.37 -24.56 -12.86
CA THR A 111 -14.12 -23.15 -13.21
C THR A 111 -14.78 -22.20 -12.22
N LEU A 112 -16.00 -22.52 -11.76
CA LEU A 112 -16.71 -21.76 -10.75
C LEU A 112 -15.92 -21.70 -9.43
N GLY A 113 -15.30 -22.81 -9.01
CA GLY A 113 -14.45 -22.84 -7.83
C GLY A 113 -13.24 -21.90 -7.92
N GLU A 114 -12.58 -21.84 -9.08
CA GLU A 114 -11.48 -20.90 -9.33
C GLU A 114 -11.96 -19.45 -9.30
N LYS A 115 -13.09 -19.16 -9.95
CA LYS A 115 -13.65 -17.81 -10.04
C LYS A 115 -14.17 -17.29 -8.70
N LEU A 116 -14.81 -18.14 -7.89
CA LEU A 116 -15.24 -17.79 -6.53
C LEU A 116 -14.04 -17.46 -5.65
N PHE A 117 -12.97 -18.25 -5.71
CA PHE A 117 -11.75 -17.98 -4.96
C PHE A 117 -11.12 -16.63 -5.35
N ASP A 118 -11.02 -16.35 -6.65
CA ASP A 118 -10.51 -15.07 -7.14
C ASP A 118 -11.40 -13.90 -6.71
N TYR A 119 -12.73 -14.04 -6.85
CA TYR A 119 -13.71 -13.04 -6.46
C TYR A 119 -13.62 -12.70 -4.97
N ASP A 120 -13.65 -13.71 -4.10
CA ASP A 120 -13.60 -13.52 -2.65
C ASP A 120 -12.30 -12.84 -2.21
N LYS A 121 -11.17 -13.27 -2.76
CA LYS A 121 -9.86 -12.67 -2.49
C LYS A 121 -9.81 -11.20 -2.93
N LEU A 122 -10.30 -10.90 -4.14
CA LEU A 122 -10.31 -9.53 -4.67
C LEU A 122 -11.26 -8.63 -3.89
N LEU A 123 -12.41 -9.15 -3.47
CA LEU A 123 -13.38 -8.42 -2.67
C LEU A 123 -12.82 -8.08 -1.29
N GLU A 124 -12.17 -9.04 -0.62
CA GLU A 124 -11.49 -8.82 0.64
C GLU A 124 -10.40 -7.73 0.52
N MET A 125 -9.58 -7.79 -0.55
CA MET A 125 -8.57 -6.76 -0.79
C MET A 125 -9.19 -5.40 -1.07
N TYR A 126 -10.29 -5.35 -1.84
CA TYR A 126 -11.00 -4.11 -2.12
C TYR A 126 -11.57 -3.48 -0.85
N TYR A 127 -12.19 -4.25 0.04
CA TYR A 127 -12.64 -3.74 1.34
C TYR A 127 -11.49 -3.17 2.16
N LYS A 128 -10.34 -3.87 2.23
CA LYS A 128 -9.13 -3.32 2.86
C LYS A 128 -8.65 -2.02 2.24
N HIS A 129 -8.85 -1.81 0.94
CA HIS A 129 -8.51 -0.54 0.27
C HIS A 129 -9.52 0.58 0.54
N VAL A 130 -10.80 0.25 0.68
CA VAL A 130 -11.87 1.22 0.98
C VAL A 130 -11.84 1.66 2.45
N GLU A 131 -11.57 0.72 3.35
CA GLU A 131 -11.45 0.99 4.80
C GLU A 131 -10.19 1.81 5.13
N ARG A 132 -9.20 1.83 4.23
CA ARG A 132 -8.06 2.74 4.34
C ARG A 132 -8.49 4.16 4.00
N GLY A 133 -8.20 5.08 4.92
CA GLY A 133 -8.27 6.51 4.63
C GLY A 133 -7.30 6.93 3.51
N PRO A 134 -7.51 8.11 2.91
CA PRO A 134 -6.56 8.69 1.97
C PRO A 134 -5.20 8.94 2.63
N SER A 135 -4.13 9.01 1.83
CA SER A 135 -2.81 9.43 2.30
C SER A 135 -2.85 10.81 2.98
N ASP A 136 -1.97 11.04 3.98
CA ASP A 136 -1.81 12.38 4.57
C ASP A 136 -1.45 13.39 3.46
N PRO A 137 -2.21 14.49 3.28
CA PRO A 137 -1.92 15.50 2.27
C PRO A 137 -0.48 16.04 2.33
N LYS A 138 0.14 16.10 3.51
CA LYS A 138 1.54 16.55 3.68
C LYS A 138 2.53 15.58 3.04
N ASN A 139 2.25 14.29 3.16
CA ASN A 139 3.06 13.23 2.58
C ASN A 139 2.96 13.27 1.05
N VAL A 140 1.73 13.39 0.53
CA VAL A 140 1.49 13.55 -0.92
C VAL A 140 2.15 14.81 -1.46
N GLN A 141 2.04 15.95 -0.75
CA GLN A 141 2.70 17.20 -1.14
C GLN A 141 4.23 17.05 -1.20
N SER A 142 4.81 16.32 -0.26
CA SER A 142 6.26 16.10 -0.20
C SER A 142 6.75 15.27 -1.39
N VAL A 143 6.00 14.22 -1.76
CA VAL A 143 6.26 13.43 -2.98
C VAL A 143 6.10 14.31 -4.23
N ALA A 144 5.03 15.12 -4.32
CA ALA A 144 4.78 16.01 -5.45
C ALA A 144 5.90 17.04 -5.65
N ASN A 145 6.37 17.67 -4.56
CA ASN A 145 7.49 18.61 -4.60
C ASN A 145 8.78 17.94 -5.08
N TRP A 146 9.09 16.75 -4.57
CA TRP A 146 10.28 16.01 -4.98
C TRP A 146 10.20 15.61 -6.47
N MET A 147 9.04 15.14 -6.92
CA MET A 147 8.77 14.83 -8.33
C MET A 147 8.91 16.04 -9.25
N GLN A 148 8.43 17.22 -8.84
CA GLN A 148 8.56 18.44 -9.62
C GLN A 148 10.01 18.92 -9.74
N GLY A 149 10.80 18.79 -8.66
CA GLY A 149 12.21 19.19 -8.63
C GLY A 149 13.13 18.24 -9.41
N ASN A 150 12.86 16.94 -9.35
CA ASN A 150 13.73 15.91 -9.95
C ASN A 150 13.29 15.46 -11.34
N LYS A 151 11.98 15.57 -11.65
CA LYS A 151 11.35 15.13 -12.90
C LYS A 151 11.87 13.75 -13.34
N PRO A 152 11.73 12.71 -12.48
CA PRO A 152 12.26 11.40 -12.81
C PRO A 152 11.44 10.66 -13.86
N LEU A 153 10.19 11.07 -14.10
CA LEU A 153 9.28 10.47 -15.08
C LEU A 153 8.91 11.46 -16.19
N THR A 154 8.29 10.96 -17.26
CA THR A 154 7.68 11.84 -18.28
C THR A 154 6.44 12.54 -17.72
N ALA A 155 5.93 13.53 -18.44
CA ALA A 155 4.74 14.27 -18.03
C ALA A 155 3.51 13.36 -17.93
N GLU A 156 3.36 12.44 -18.89
CA GLU A 156 2.25 11.49 -18.99
C GLU A 156 2.23 10.54 -17.78
N GLU A 157 3.40 10.00 -17.40
CA GLU A 157 3.51 9.08 -16.28
C GLU A 157 3.38 9.79 -14.91
N SER A 158 3.71 11.08 -14.83
CA SER A 158 3.62 11.86 -13.57
C SER A 158 2.19 12.26 -13.20
N THR A 159 1.22 12.10 -14.12
CA THR A 159 -0.18 12.53 -13.93
C THR A 159 -0.91 11.84 -12.77
N PHE A 160 -0.39 10.72 -12.26
CA PHE A 160 -1.00 10.01 -11.13
C PHE A 160 -1.10 10.87 -9.86
N LEU A 161 -0.20 11.86 -9.70
CA LEU A 161 -0.21 12.82 -8.60
C LEU A 161 -1.25 13.94 -8.76
N ASN A 162 -2.03 13.96 -9.84
CA ASN A 162 -3.12 14.92 -10.02
C ASN A 162 -4.41 14.51 -9.28
N SER A 163 -4.47 13.27 -8.78
CA SER A 163 -5.68 12.69 -8.16
C SER A 163 -5.39 12.23 -6.74
N TRP A 164 -5.25 13.18 -5.82
CA TRP A 164 -4.82 12.90 -4.44
C TRP A 164 -5.81 12.02 -3.69
N ASP A 165 -7.09 12.13 -4.01
CA ASP A 165 -8.14 11.28 -3.43
C ASP A 165 -8.02 9.81 -3.85
N ASP A 166 -7.25 9.47 -4.88
CA ASP A 166 -6.97 8.09 -5.30
C ASP A 166 -5.64 7.56 -4.73
N LEU A 167 -4.90 8.39 -3.98
CA LEU A 167 -3.62 8.01 -3.40
C LEU A 167 -3.77 7.44 -2.00
N VAL A 168 -3.09 6.32 -1.76
CA VAL A 168 -3.08 5.59 -0.50
C VAL A 168 -1.67 5.30 -0.03
N SER A 169 -1.50 5.27 1.29
CA SER A 169 -0.27 4.95 2.00
C SER A 169 -0.46 3.72 2.89
N PRO A 170 0.63 3.12 3.41
CA PRO A 170 0.55 2.05 4.39
C PRO A 170 -0.28 2.44 5.63
N SER A 171 -0.97 1.47 6.24
CA SER A 171 -1.92 1.73 7.34
C SER A 171 -1.26 1.96 8.71
N GLU A 172 0.03 1.67 8.86
CA GLU A 172 0.74 1.95 10.12
C GLU A 172 0.90 3.46 10.28
N HIS A 173 0.39 3.96 11.40
CA HIS A 173 0.50 5.36 11.78
C HIS A 173 1.98 5.67 11.96
N ALA A 174 2.58 6.34 10.98
CA ALA A 174 3.86 7.00 11.19
C ALA A 174 3.63 8.15 12.17
N ASP A 175 3.76 7.85 13.47
CA ASP A 175 3.84 8.89 14.48
C ASP A 175 5.01 9.81 14.08
N HIS A 176 4.64 11.06 13.81
CA HIS A 176 5.39 12.12 13.16
C HIS A 176 6.89 12.15 13.53
N GLY A 177 7.77 11.86 12.55
CA GLY A 177 9.22 11.91 12.79
C GLY A 177 10.15 11.95 11.57
N GLY A 178 9.79 11.27 10.46
CA GLY A 178 10.69 11.10 9.30
C GLY A 178 10.87 12.37 8.44
N LEU A 179 9.74 13.04 8.15
CA LEU A 179 9.71 14.25 7.32
C LEU A 179 10.67 15.36 7.80
N ASN A 180 10.72 15.61 9.11
CA ASN A 180 11.57 16.64 9.71
C ASN A 180 13.07 16.33 9.55
N VAL A 181 13.44 15.06 9.54
CA VAL A 181 14.83 14.62 9.37
C VAL A 181 15.27 14.78 7.92
N LEU A 182 14.41 14.42 6.95
CA LEU A 182 14.73 14.56 5.53
C LEU A 182 14.77 16.03 5.09
N LEU A 183 13.78 16.85 5.48
CA LEU A 183 13.74 18.28 5.13
C LEU A 183 14.92 19.05 5.71
N LYS A 184 15.33 18.75 6.95
CA LYS A 184 16.50 19.37 7.58
C LYS A 184 17.78 19.06 6.80
N ARG A 185 17.91 17.85 6.23
CA ARG A 185 19.08 17.44 5.43
C ARG A 185 19.08 18.02 4.00
N LEU A 186 17.92 18.10 3.35
CA LEU A 186 17.80 18.72 2.03
C LEU A 186 18.03 20.24 2.10
N SER A 187 17.56 20.91 3.16
CA SER A 187 17.79 22.35 3.36
C SER A 187 19.27 22.69 3.57
N HIS A 188 20.04 21.85 4.28
CA HIS A 188 21.47 22.09 4.51
C HIS A 188 22.31 22.02 3.23
N LYS A 189 21.88 21.30 2.19
CA LYS A 189 22.57 21.29 0.89
C LYS A 189 22.30 22.55 0.05
N VAL A 190 21.16 23.22 0.25
CA VAL A 190 20.83 24.48 -0.45
C VAL A 190 21.60 25.67 0.15
N TYR A 191 21.75 25.74 1.47
CA TYR A 191 22.56 26.79 2.12
C TYR A 191 24.08 26.57 2.00
N GLY A 192 24.52 25.32 1.84
CA GLY A 192 25.94 24.99 1.61
C GLY A 192 26.48 25.41 0.24
N TRP A 193 25.63 25.71 -0.74
CA TRP A 193 26.04 26.17 -2.07
C TRP A 193 26.06 27.71 -2.19
N ALA A 194 25.37 28.42 -1.30
CA ALA A 194 25.34 29.89 -1.25
C ALA A 194 26.55 30.50 -0.53
N SER A 195 27.24 29.75 0.35
CA SER A 195 28.40 30.24 1.11
C SER A 195 29.76 30.03 0.45
N THR A 196 29.84 29.39 -0.72
CA THR A 196 31.13 29.10 -1.40
C THR A 196 31.43 30.00 -2.60
N LYS A 197 30.72 31.12 -2.75
CA LYS A 197 31.03 32.17 -3.72
C LYS A 197 31.09 33.57 -3.09
N VAL A 198 31.76 33.70 -1.95
CA VAL A 198 32.42 34.97 -1.56
C VAL A 198 33.67 34.61 -0.74
N SER A 199 34.80 34.46 -1.41
CA SER A 199 36.17 34.76 -0.95
C SER A 199 37.11 34.62 -2.13
#